data_AF-A0A4Q4D5Y6-F1
#
_entry.id   AF-A0A4Q4D5Y6-F1
#
_cell.length_a   1.000
_cell.length_b   1.000
_cell.length_c   1.000
_cell.angle_alpha   90.00
_cell.angle_beta   90.00
_cell.angle_gamma   90.00
#
_symmetry.space_group_name_H-M   'P 1'
#
loop_
_entity.id
_entity.type
_entity.pdbx_description
1 polymer ?
#
loop_
_entity_poly.entity_id
_entity_poly.type
_entity_poly.pdbx_seq_one_letter_code
_entity_poly.pdbx_strand_id
1 'polypeptide(L)'
;MNELGPLFHVNGGALERHELLELGWSDGAIRRALRDGDIVRIRFGTYAHGPTWRHATPVERHRVLARAVLGKLGRHVYASHHSAAALLGIEIWDVDLTEVQVGRLDGRTDRFDAGVRYHCGAIDPATLVEIDGVLVVPPVRAAVETALRGSLEAGAVSMTSAMRDLGVSAGQLDEALERVQTWAGAVT
;
A
#
# COMPACT_ATOMS: atom_id res chain seq x y z
N MET A 1 8.38 -26.20 -8.81
CA MET A 1 7.47 -25.09 -9.21
C MET A 1 6.49 -24.69 -8.10
N ASN A 2 6.02 -25.61 -7.25
CA ASN A 2 5.07 -25.32 -6.16
C ASN A 2 5.69 -24.64 -4.90
N GLU A 3 7.01 -24.44 -4.86
CA GLU A 3 7.73 -23.91 -3.68
C GLU A 3 7.89 -22.39 -3.69
N LEU A 4 7.63 -21.73 -4.82
CA LEU A 4 7.79 -20.26 -4.94
C LEU A 4 6.65 -19.50 -4.28
N GLY A 5 5.41 -19.99 -4.37
CA GLY A 5 4.25 -19.35 -3.76
C GLY A 5 4.45 -19.03 -2.27
N PRO A 6 4.81 -20.04 -1.45
CA PRO A 6 5.12 -19.82 -0.03
C PRO A 6 6.26 -18.81 0.20
N LEU A 7 7.35 -18.87 -0.59
CA LEU A 7 8.48 -17.94 -0.48
C LEU A 7 8.04 -16.48 -0.68
N PHE A 8 7.27 -16.19 -1.73
CA PHE A 8 6.77 -14.83 -1.95
C PHE A 8 5.76 -14.42 -0.89
N HIS A 9 4.88 -15.34 -0.45
CA HIS A 9 3.86 -15.05 0.55
C HIS A 9 4.47 -14.60 1.89
N VAL A 10 5.46 -15.33 2.42
CA VAL A 10 6.10 -14.98 3.70
C VAL A 10 6.91 -13.67 3.64
N ASN A 11 7.27 -13.22 2.43
CA ASN A 11 7.91 -11.93 2.18
C ASN A 11 6.91 -10.85 1.73
N GLY A 12 5.65 -10.95 2.16
CA GLY A 12 4.64 -9.93 1.91
C GLY A 12 4.15 -9.84 0.46
N GLY A 13 4.42 -10.87 -0.35
CA GLY A 13 3.95 -11.04 -1.73
C GLY A 13 4.93 -10.62 -2.81
N ALA A 14 6.06 -10.01 -2.46
CA ALA A 14 7.06 -9.52 -3.41
C ALA A 14 8.48 -9.68 -2.88
N LEU A 15 9.44 -9.81 -3.80
CA LEU A 15 10.86 -9.83 -3.50
C LEU A 15 11.61 -8.93 -4.48
N GLU A 16 12.59 -8.20 -3.99
CA GLU A 16 13.56 -7.48 -4.79
C GLU A 16 14.61 -8.40 -5.39
N ARG A 17 15.27 -7.91 -6.45
CA ARG A 17 16.36 -8.65 -7.10
C ARG A 17 17.44 -9.04 -6.10
N HIS A 18 17.85 -8.12 -5.21
CA HIS A 18 18.92 -8.39 -4.27
C HIS A 18 18.56 -9.51 -3.30
N GLU A 19 17.32 -9.53 -2.79
CA GLU A 19 16.81 -10.61 -1.93
C GLU A 19 16.78 -11.96 -2.67
N LEU A 20 16.37 -11.99 -3.94
CA LEU A 20 16.43 -13.21 -4.75
C LEU A 20 17.88 -13.71 -4.90
N LEU A 21 18.85 -12.82 -5.09
CA LEU A 21 20.27 -13.19 -5.16
C LEU A 21 20.77 -13.74 -3.81
N GLU A 22 20.37 -13.14 -2.70
CA GLU A 22 20.70 -13.61 -1.34
C GLU A 22 20.09 -14.99 -1.05
N LEU A 23 18.92 -15.28 -1.63
CA LEU A 23 18.28 -16.59 -1.63
C LEU A 23 18.93 -17.59 -2.61
N GLY A 24 20.06 -17.23 -3.23
CA GLY A 24 20.85 -18.11 -4.10
C GLY A 24 20.40 -18.14 -5.56
N TRP A 25 19.49 -17.26 -5.99
CA TRP A 25 19.12 -17.19 -7.40
C TRP A 25 20.22 -16.53 -8.21
N SER A 26 20.45 -17.01 -9.42
CA SER A 26 21.25 -16.30 -10.41
C SER A 26 20.38 -15.39 -11.27
N ASP A 27 20.99 -14.39 -11.92
CA ASP A 27 20.29 -13.60 -12.94
C ASP A 27 19.74 -14.48 -14.08
N GLY A 28 20.42 -15.58 -14.41
CA GLY A 28 19.94 -16.56 -15.38
C GLY A 28 18.64 -17.23 -14.91
N ALA A 29 18.57 -17.61 -13.64
CA ALA A 29 17.37 -18.18 -13.02
C ALA A 29 16.21 -17.18 -12.98
N ILE A 30 16.46 -15.93 -12.58
CA ILE A 30 15.45 -14.86 -12.58
C ILE A 30 14.90 -14.63 -13.99
N ARG A 31 15.78 -14.51 -15.01
CA ARG A 31 15.36 -14.33 -16.41
C ARG A 31 14.56 -15.53 -16.92
N ARG A 32 14.96 -16.76 -16.57
CA ARG A 32 14.21 -17.97 -16.94
C ARG A 32 12.81 -17.95 -16.29
N ALA A 33 12.73 -17.74 -14.98
CA ALA A 33 11.46 -17.71 -14.25
C ALA A 33 10.50 -16.61 -14.75
N LEU A 34 11.02 -15.45 -15.20
CA LEU A 34 10.23 -14.42 -15.85
C LEU A 34 9.65 -14.89 -17.20
N ARG A 35 10.46 -15.55 -18.04
CA ARG A 35 10.01 -16.08 -19.34
C ARG A 35 8.97 -17.18 -19.16
N ASP A 36 9.18 -18.03 -18.16
CA ASP A 36 8.31 -19.17 -17.88
C ASP A 36 7.02 -18.74 -17.14
N GLY A 37 6.96 -17.49 -16.67
CA GLY A 37 5.80 -16.91 -15.98
C GLY A 37 5.63 -17.37 -14.54
N ASP A 38 6.68 -17.97 -13.96
CA ASP A 38 6.78 -18.39 -12.55
C ASP A 38 6.86 -17.19 -11.62
N ILE A 39 7.50 -16.12 -12.07
CA ILE A 39 7.51 -14.81 -11.43
C ILE A 39 7.11 -13.75 -12.45
N VAL A 40 6.58 -12.63 -11.96
CA VAL A 40 6.28 -11.45 -12.76
C VAL A 40 6.99 -10.25 -12.19
N ARG A 41 7.43 -9.34 -13.05
CA ARG A 41 8.00 -8.06 -12.62
C ARG A 41 6.86 -7.08 -12.35
N ILE A 42 6.70 -6.66 -11.10
CA ILE A 42 5.66 -5.70 -10.69
C ILE A 42 6.18 -4.26 -10.64
N ARG A 43 7.49 -4.07 -10.48
CA ARG A 43 8.19 -2.79 -10.52
C ARG A 43 9.65 -2.99 -10.92
N PHE A 44 10.38 -1.90 -11.19
CA PHE A 44 11.82 -1.95 -11.37
C PHE A 44 12.53 -2.69 -10.22
N GLY A 45 13.06 -3.87 -10.53
CA GLY A 45 13.82 -4.68 -9.58
C GLY A 45 12.98 -5.48 -8.59
N THR A 46 11.66 -5.46 -8.69
CA THR A 46 10.74 -6.12 -7.75
C THR A 46 9.86 -7.13 -8.50
N TYR A 47 9.74 -8.32 -7.93
CA TYR A 47 9.07 -9.46 -8.52
C TYR A 47 8.00 -10.01 -7.57
N ALA A 48 6.96 -10.63 -8.13
CA ALA A 48 5.95 -11.37 -7.40
C ALA A 48 5.79 -12.77 -7.98
N HIS A 49 5.22 -13.70 -7.21
CA HIS A 49 4.87 -15.03 -7.71
C HIS A 49 3.82 -14.93 -8.83
N GLY A 50 4.16 -15.42 -10.02
CA GLY A 50 3.37 -15.21 -11.23
C GLY A 50 1.96 -15.80 -11.16
N PRO A 51 1.78 -17.09 -10.79
CA PRO A 51 0.46 -17.68 -10.61
C PRO A 51 -0.42 -16.92 -9.61
N THR A 52 0.12 -16.57 -8.43
CA THR A 52 -0.63 -15.80 -7.41
C THR A 52 -1.02 -14.42 -7.96
N TRP A 53 -0.09 -13.71 -8.59
CA TRP A 53 -0.34 -12.39 -9.14
C TRP A 53 -1.44 -12.38 -10.21
N ARG A 54 -1.46 -13.39 -11.09
CA ARG A 54 -2.47 -13.49 -12.15
C ARG A 54 -3.89 -13.68 -11.61
N HIS A 55 -4.04 -14.42 -10.50
CA HIS A 55 -5.34 -14.66 -9.87
C HIS A 55 -5.72 -13.59 -8.84
N ALA A 56 -4.76 -12.78 -8.39
CA ALA A 56 -5.01 -11.69 -7.46
C ALA A 56 -5.94 -10.62 -8.05
N THR A 57 -6.88 -10.17 -7.23
CA THR A 57 -7.73 -9.00 -7.46
C THR A 57 -6.89 -7.72 -7.60
N PRO A 58 -7.43 -6.64 -8.18
CA PRO A 58 -6.74 -5.36 -8.24
C PRO A 58 -6.27 -4.85 -6.87
N VAL A 59 -7.10 -5.03 -5.83
CA VAL A 59 -6.77 -4.62 -4.44
C VAL A 59 -5.62 -5.45 -3.89
N GLU A 60 -5.62 -6.77 -4.08
CA GLU A 60 -4.51 -7.64 -3.62
C GLU A 60 -3.19 -7.30 -4.34
N ARG A 61 -3.24 -7.03 -5.65
CA ARG A 61 -2.06 -6.56 -6.40
C ARG A 61 -1.55 -5.23 -5.85
N HIS A 62 -2.46 -4.31 -5.56
CA HIS A 62 -2.11 -3.02 -4.98
C HIS A 62 -1.50 -3.16 -3.57
N ARG A 63 -2.02 -4.04 -2.71
CA ARG A 63 -1.44 -4.34 -1.39
C ARG A 63 0.02 -4.79 -1.50
N VAL A 64 0.30 -5.74 -2.40
CA VAL A 64 1.65 -6.25 -2.64
C VAL A 64 2.57 -5.14 -3.18
N LEU A 65 2.08 -4.33 -4.13
CA LEU A 65 2.84 -3.21 -4.68
C LEU A 65 3.13 -2.14 -3.62
N ALA A 66 2.13 -1.76 -2.82
CA ALA A 66 2.26 -0.75 -1.77
C ALA A 66 3.29 -1.16 -0.73
N ARG A 67 3.22 -2.41 -0.27
CA ARG A 67 4.19 -2.97 0.68
C ARG A 67 5.61 -2.96 0.13
N ALA A 68 5.80 -3.39 -1.11
CA ALA A 68 7.11 -3.37 -1.76
C ALA A 68 7.67 -1.94 -1.92
N VAL A 69 6.81 -0.98 -2.27
CA VAL A 69 7.21 0.44 -2.37
C VAL A 69 7.63 0.99 -1.01
N LEU A 70 6.82 0.77 0.02
CA LEU A 70 7.08 1.26 1.38
C LEU A 70 8.32 0.60 1.99
N GLY A 71 8.50 -0.71 1.81
CA GLY A 71 9.70 -1.43 2.26
C GLY A 71 10.97 -0.85 1.66
N LYS A 72 10.96 -0.53 0.35
CA LYS A 72 12.09 0.09 -0.33
C LYS A 72 12.38 1.53 0.11
N LEU A 73 11.32 2.31 0.38
CA LEU A 73 11.46 3.69 0.84
C LEU A 73 11.83 3.79 2.33
N GLY A 74 11.61 2.71 3.09
CA GLY A 74 11.96 2.58 4.50
C GLY A 74 11.13 3.49 5.40
N ARG A 75 11.66 3.77 6.60
CA ARG A 75 10.94 4.50 7.67
C ARG A 75 10.84 6.02 7.45
N HIS A 76 11.19 6.52 6.27
CA HIS A 76 11.03 7.92 5.90
C HIS A 76 9.63 8.24 5.34
N VAL A 77 8.79 7.22 5.20
CA VAL A 77 7.48 7.32 4.61
C VAL A 77 6.47 6.43 5.33
N TYR A 78 5.19 6.67 5.07
CA TYR A 78 4.07 5.85 5.54
C TYR A 78 3.02 5.70 4.45
N ALA A 79 2.22 4.64 4.50
CA ALA A 79 1.06 4.48 3.63
C ALA A 79 -0.05 5.44 4.04
N SER A 80 -0.68 6.09 3.07
CA SER A 80 -1.84 6.97 3.28
C SER A 80 -2.98 6.61 2.31
N HIS A 81 -4.14 7.24 2.48
CA HIS A 81 -5.30 7.12 1.58
C HIS A 81 -5.67 5.65 1.29
N HIS A 82 -6.03 5.34 0.03
CA HIS A 82 -6.45 4.00 -0.36
C HIS A 82 -5.34 2.95 -0.30
N SER A 83 -4.06 3.35 -0.35
CA SER A 83 -2.97 2.41 -0.09
C SER A 83 -2.91 1.98 1.37
N ALA A 84 -3.15 2.91 2.30
CA ALA A 84 -3.31 2.56 3.72
C ALA A 84 -4.57 1.71 3.95
N ALA A 85 -5.69 2.10 3.35
CA ALA A 85 -6.94 1.35 3.45
C ALA A 85 -6.76 -0.10 2.97
N ALA A 86 -6.10 -0.27 1.82
CA ALA A 86 -5.76 -1.59 1.31
C ALA A 86 -4.91 -2.38 2.32
N LEU A 87 -3.83 -1.82 2.85
CA LEU A 87 -2.96 -2.52 3.82
C LEU A 87 -3.67 -2.88 5.13
N LEU A 88 -4.60 -2.04 5.59
CA LEU A 88 -5.38 -2.26 6.81
C LEU A 88 -6.55 -3.25 6.64
N GLY A 89 -6.79 -3.74 5.41
CA GLY A 89 -7.91 -4.61 5.13
C GLY A 89 -9.25 -3.89 4.93
N ILE A 90 -9.26 -2.56 4.88
CA ILE A 90 -10.46 -1.76 4.60
C ILE A 90 -10.90 -2.02 3.16
N GLU A 91 -12.20 -2.27 2.97
CA GLU A 91 -12.78 -2.40 1.63
C GLU A 91 -12.69 -1.08 0.88
N ILE A 92 -12.32 -1.15 -0.40
CA ILE A 92 -12.15 0.03 -1.26
C ILE A 92 -12.93 -0.16 -2.55
N TRP A 93 -13.53 0.92 -3.03
CA TRP A 93 -14.39 0.93 -4.21
C TRP A 93 -13.98 2.03 -5.17
N ASP A 94 -13.79 1.66 -6.45
CA ASP A 94 -13.54 2.57 -7.57
C ASP A 94 -12.48 3.66 -7.32
N VAL A 95 -11.38 3.29 -6.66
CA VAL A 95 -10.20 4.15 -6.44
C VAL A 95 -9.09 3.80 -7.45
N ASP A 96 -8.23 4.77 -7.77
CA ASP A 96 -7.11 4.55 -8.67
C ASP A 96 -6.00 3.71 -8.01
N LEU A 97 -6.02 2.41 -8.28
CA LEU A 97 -5.04 1.45 -7.76
C LEU A 97 -3.72 1.41 -8.55
N THR A 98 -3.56 2.24 -9.58
CA THR A 98 -2.32 2.31 -10.36
C THR A 98 -1.23 3.12 -9.67
N GLU A 99 -1.60 3.99 -8.73
CA GLU A 99 -0.69 4.83 -7.95
C GLU A 99 -0.64 4.43 -6.47
N VAL A 100 0.55 4.13 -5.94
CA VAL A 100 0.75 3.94 -4.49
C VAL A 100 0.77 5.29 -3.78
N GLN A 101 -0.05 5.46 -2.76
CA GLN A 101 -0.19 6.67 -1.95
C GLN A 101 0.70 6.62 -0.72
N VAL A 102 1.60 7.59 -0.63
CA VAL A 102 2.67 7.60 0.38
C VAL A 102 2.76 8.97 1.02
N GLY A 103 2.64 9.05 2.34
CA GLY A 103 2.98 10.24 3.10
C GLY A 103 4.47 10.29 3.45
N ARG A 104 5.04 11.50 3.48
CA ARG A 104 6.46 11.74 3.79
C ARG A 104 6.68 12.14 5.24
N LEU A 105 7.80 11.67 5.81
CA LEU A 105 8.32 12.09 7.11
C LEU A 105 9.63 12.90 6.98
N ASP A 106 10.14 13.06 5.76
CA ASP A 106 11.42 13.73 5.46
C ASP A 106 11.27 15.23 5.13
N GLY A 107 10.06 15.79 5.26
CA GLY A 107 9.77 17.20 5.03
C GLY A 107 9.88 17.64 3.56
N ARG A 108 10.03 16.72 2.61
CA ARG A 108 10.03 17.04 1.19
C ARG A 108 8.61 17.28 0.68
N THR A 109 8.51 18.05 -0.40
CA THR A 109 7.25 18.42 -1.04
C THR A 109 6.56 17.25 -1.72
N ASP A 110 5.29 17.47 -2.07
CA ASP A 110 4.51 16.58 -2.93
C ASP A 110 5.23 16.28 -4.24
N ARG A 111 5.06 15.04 -4.71
CA ARG A 111 5.67 14.58 -5.96
C ARG A 111 4.89 13.39 -6.50
N PHE A 112 4.87 13.25 -7.82
CA PHE A 112 4.55 11.99 -8.47
C PHE A 112 5.78 11.46 -9.17
N ASP A 113 6.12 10.20 -8.92
CA ASP A 113 7.23 9.56 -9.60
C ASP A 113 7.08 8.04 -9.65
N ALA A 114 7.26 7.48 -10.84
CA ALA A 114 7.24 6.04 -11.10
C ALA A 114 6.05 5.31 -10.42
N GLY A 115 4.84 5.85 -10.56
CA GLY A 115 3.62 5.26 -9.97
C GLY A 115 3.51 5.38 -8.44
N VAL A 116 4.25 6.31 -7.82
CA VAL A 116 4.14 6.65 -6.40
C VAL A 116 3.75 8.10 -6.26
N ARG A 117 2.63 8.34 -5.58
CA ARG A 117 2.15 9.65 -5.17
C ARG A 117 2.65 9.94 -3.77
N TYR A 118 3.52 10.93 -3.66
CA TYR A 118 4.04 11.42 -2.39
C TYR A 118 3.24 12.62 -1.91
N HIS A 119 2.82 12.57 -0.65
CA HIS A 119 2.08 13.60 0.04
C HIS A 119 2.90 14.18 1.20
N CYS A 120 2.89 15.49 1.32
CA CYS A 120 3.45 16.26 2.40
C CYS A 120 2.31 16.87 3.22
N GLY A 121 2.44 16.81 4.55
CA GLY A 121 1.53 17.49 5.47
C GLY A 121 1.64 16.94 6.88
N ALA A 122 0.82 17.47 7.78
CA ALA A 122 0.98 17.19 9.20
C ALA A 122 0.56 15.74 9.53
N ILE A 123 1.45 15.09 10.24
CA ILE A 123 1.23 13.80 10.90
C ILE A 123 2.06 13.83 12.18
N ASP A 124 1.47 13.40 13.28
CA ASP A 124 2.25 13.01 14.45
C ASP A 124 2.74 11.59 14.22
N PRO A 125 4.06 11.33 14.07
CA PRO A 125 4.58 9.99 13.84
C PRO A 125 4.19 8.98 14.92
N ALA A 126 3.88 9.44 16.15
CA ALA A 126 3.41 8.57 17.23
C ALA A 126 2.01 7.99 16.98
N THR A 127 1.24 8.57 16.05
CA THR A 127 -0.08 8.06 15.66
C THR A 127 -0.02 6.99 14.58
N LEU A 128 1.13 6.81 13.91
CA LEU A 128 1.26 5.79 12.87
C LEU A 128 1.22 4.39 13.47
N VAL A 129 0.58 3.47 12.76
CA VAL A 129 0.57 2.03 13.10
C VAL A 129 1.52 1.29 12.18
N GLU A 130 2.04 0.15 12.64
CA GLU A 130 2.93 -0.70 11.85
C GLU A 130 2.19 -1.98 11.41
N ILE A 131 2.17 -2.24 10.10
CA ILE A 131 1.57 -3.43 9.50
C ILE A 131 2.63 -4.09 8.63
N ASP A 132 2.98 -5.35 8.91
CA ASP A 132 3.98 -6.11 8.14
C ASP A 132 5.29 -5.33 7.88
N GLY A 133 5.77 -4.60 8.90
CA GLY A 133 7.02 -3.84 8.86
C GLY A 133 6.94 -2.48 8.14
N VAL A 134 5.76 -2.03 7.67
CA VAL A 134 5.57 -0.71 7.06
C VAL A 134 4.69 0.19 7.93
N LEU A 135 5.00 1.49 7.93
CA LEU A 135 4.21 2.50 8.63
C LEU A 135 2.94 2.83 7.85
N VAL A 136 1.81 2.95 8.54
CA VAL A 136 0.48 3.19 7.96
C VAL A 136 -0.27 4.19 8.83
N VAL A 137 -1.06 5.09 8.24
CA VAL A 137 -1.97 5.94 9.02
C VAL A 137 -3.02 5.09 9.76
N PRO A 138 -3.58 5.55 10.89
CA PRO A 138 -4.66 4.83 11.58
C PRO A 138 -5.87 4.52 10.69
N PRO A 139 -6.65 3.46 10.98
CA PRO A 139 -7.86 3.09 10.24
C PRO A 139 -8.83 4.24 9.95
N VAL A 140 -9.12 5.06 10.97
CA VAL A 140 -10.01 6.22 10.82
C VAL A 140 -9.48 7.20 9.77
N ARG A 141 -8.16 7.47 9.78
CA ARG A 141 -7.53 8.39 8.83
C ARG A 141 -7.48 7.80 7.43
N ALA A 142 -7.14 6.51 7.29
CA ALA A 142 -7.16 5.82 6.00
C ALA A 142 -8.55 5.85 5.35
N ALA A 143 -9.62 5.60 6.12
CA ALA A 143 -10.99 5.64 5.63
C ALA A 143 -11.40 7.06 5.17
N VAL A 144 -11.13 8.07 5.99
CA VAL A 144 -11.45 9.48 5.67
C VAL A 144 -10.64 9.98 4.46
N GLU A 145 -9.32 9.74 4.43
CA GLU A 145 -8.47 10.12 3.29
C GLU A 145 -8.92 9.43 1.98
N THR A 146 -9.32 8.16 2.06
CA THR A 146 -9.86 7.43 0.90
C THR A 146 -11.18 8.05 0.44
N ALA A 147 -12.08 8.37 1.37
CA ALA A 147 -13.37 8.98 1.06
C ALA A 147 -13.22 10.35 0.38
N LEU A 148 -12.29 11.19 0.86
CA LEU A 148 -12.09 12.54 0.34
C LEU A 148 -11.49 12.60 -1.05
N ARG A 149 -10.84 11.53 -1.52
CA ARG A 149 -10.28 11.44 -2.87
C ARG A 149 -11.11 10.58 -3.82
N GLY A 150 -12.07 9.81 -3.30
CA GLY A 150 -12.93 8.93 -4.07
C GLY A 150 -14.30 9.54 -4.37
N SER A 151 -15.19 8.71 -4.90
CA SER A 151 -16.61 9.05 -5.03
C SER A 151 -17.35 8.91 -3.68
N LEU A 152 -18.62 9.31 -3.66
CA LEU A 152 -19.50 9.08 -2.51
C LEU A 152 -19.57 7.58 -2.14
N GLU A 153 -19.64 6.70 -3.15
CA GLU A 153 -19.63 5.25 -2.98
C GLU A 153 -18.31 4.76 -2.39
N ALA A 154 -17.18 5.29 -2.86
CA ALA A 154 -15.86 4.97 -2.31
C ALA A 154 -15.79 5.31 -0.82
N GLY A 155 -16.31 6.48 -0.44
CA GLY A 155 -16.38 6.91 0.96
C GLY A 155 -17.33 6.05 1.80
N ALA A 156 -18.52 5.75 1.29
CA ALA A 156 -19.49 4.90 1.98
C ALA A 156 -18.92 3.50 2.23
N VAL A 157 -18.28 2.89 1.24
CA VAL A 157 -17.66 1.55 1.37
C VAL A 157 -16.51 1.58 2.37
N SER A 158 -15.56 2.51 2.22
CA SER A 158 -14.36 2.55 3.07
C SER A 158 -14.68 2.85 4.52
N MET A 159 -15.56 3.83 4.79
CA MET A 159 -15.97 4.18 6.15
C MET A 159 -16.79 3.06 6.79
N THR A 160 -17.76 2.48 6.07
CA THR A 160 -18.58 1.38 6.62
C THR A 160 -17.74 0.15 6.93
N SER A 161 -16.80 -0.23 6.05
CA SER A 161 -15.89 -1.34 6.32
C SER A 161 -14.97 -1.05 7.50
N ALA A 162 -14.41 0.16 7.61
CA ALA A 162 -13.60 0.53 8.77
C ALA A 162 -14.38 0.46 10.09
N MET A 163 -15.66 0.88 10.09
CA MET A 163 -16.54 0.76 11.26
C MET A 163 -16.85 -0.70 11.60
N ARG A 164 -17.23 -1.49 10.60
CA ARG A 164 -17.64 -2.88 10.75
C ARG A 164 -16.48 -3.80 11.17
N ASP A 165 -15.32 -3.65 10.53
CA ASP A 165 -14.23 -4.62 10.60
C ASP A 165 -13.10 -4.18 11.54
N LEU A 166 -12.92 -2.86 11.73
CA LEU A 166 -11.82 -2.30 12.52
C LEU A 166 -12.28 -1.50 13.74
N GLY A 167 -13.59 -1.48 14.02
CA GLY A 167 -14.16 -0.86 15.21
C GLY A 167 -14.05 0.67 15.25
N VAL A 168 -13.87 1.31 14.09
CA VAL A 168 -13.93 2.78 13.99
C VAL A 168 -15.34 3.25 14.37
N SER A 169 -15.45 4.19 15.31
CA SER A 169 -16.74 4.75 15.71
C SER A 169 -17.14 5.96 14.85
N ALA A 170 -18.43 6.27 14.82
CA ALA A 170 -18.92 7.49 14.15
C ALA A 170 -18.27 8.76 14.74
N GLY A 171 -18.14 8.83 16.07
CA GLY A 171 -17.47 9.96 16.73
C GLY A 171 -16.00 10.11 16.32
N GLN A 172 -15.29 9.01 16.09
CA GLN A 172 -13.92 9.07 15.56
C GLN A 172 -13.88 9.60 14.13
N LEU A 173 -14.86 9.25 13.28
CA LEU A 173 -14.97 9.79 11.93
C LEU A 173 -15.29 11.30 11.96
N ASP A 174 -16.21 11.73 12.82
CA ASP A 174 -16.56 13.14 12.98
C ASP A 174 -15.35 13.97 13.42
N GLU A 175 -14.65 13.54 14.48
CA GLU A 175 -13.42 14.18 14.96
C GLU A 175 -12.33 14.23 13.90
N ALA A 176 -12.24 13.20 13.06
CA ALA A 176 -11.26 13.12 11.99
C ALA A 176 -11.59 14.09 10.84
N LEU A 177 -12.88 14.22 10.48
CA LEU A 177 -13.36 15.15 9.47
C LEU A 177 -13.14 16.61 9.88
N GLU A 178 -13.29 16.95 11.16
CA GLU A 178 -12.98 18.29 11.68
C GLU A 178 -11.50 18.66 11.52
N ARG A 179 -10.60 17.67 11.54
CA ARG A 179 -9.15 17.89 11.48
C ARG A 179 -8.56 17.78 10.07
N VAL A 180 -9.36 17.38 9.08
CA VAL A 180 -8.81 16.93 7.79
C VAL A 180 -8.05 18.01 7.02
N GLN A 181 -8.40 19.29 7.21
CA GLN A 181 -7.69 20.42 6.59
C GLN A 181 -6.20 20.48 6.97
N THR A 182 -5.78 19.78 8.03
CA THR A 182 -4.39 19.74 8.50
C THR A 182 -3.58 18.58 7.89
N TRP A 183 -4.22 17.65 7.18
CA TRP A 183 -3.58 16.41 6.74
C TRP A 183 -2.82 16.57 5.42
N ALA A 184 -1.84 15.68 5.24
CA ALA A 184 -1.07 15.57 4.00
C ALA A 184 -1.96 15.18 2.82
N GLY A 185 -1.93 15.99 1.74
CA GLY A 185 -2.73 15.73 0.54
C GLY A 185 -4.24 15.98 0.70
N ALA A 186 -4.66 16.64 1.79
CA ALA A 186 -6.02 17.12 1.95
C ALA A 186 -6.41 17.98 0.74
N VAL A 187 -7.50 17.60 0.07
CA VAL A 187 -7.98 18.27 -1.13
C VAL A 187 -8.39 19.70 -0.75
N THR A 188 -7.61 20.68 -1.20
CA THR A 188 -8.08 22.06 -1.36
C THR A 188 -8.86 22.19 -2.65
#